data_AF-A0A4U7BGP9-F1
#
_entry.id   AF-A0A4U7BGP9-F1
#
_cell.length_a   1.000
_cell.length_b   1.000
_cell.length_c   1.000
_cell.angle_alpha   90.00
_cell.angle_beta   90.00
_cell.angle_gamma   90.00
#
_symmetry.space_group_name_H-M   'P 1'
#
loop_
_entity.id
_entity.type
_entity.pdbx_description
1 polymer ?
#
loop_
_entity_poly.entity_id
_entity_poly.type
_entity_poly.pdbx_seq_one_letter_code
_entity_poly.pdbx_strand_id
1 'polypeptide(L)' 'MLNIEIKSDLMNTKGGKKLINFIKERYKECFYIAKNDKDESKRLKALDTMAFLDILILEIKDENNGK' A
#
# COMPACT_ATOMS: atom_id res chain seq x y z
N MET A 1 -2.30 -8.82 -12.25
CA MET A 1 -1.89 -8.84 -10.84
C MET A 1 -1.39 -7.45 -10.51
N LEU A 2 -1.93 -6.77 -9.49
CA LEU A 2 -1.58 -5.39 -9.17
C LEU A 2 -0.16 -5.37 -8.58
N ASN A 3 0.78 -4.76 -9.29
CA ASN A 3 2.20 -4.83 -8.95
C ASN A 3 2.64 -3.51 -8.32
N ILE A 4 2.66 -3.46 -6.98
CA ILE A 4 3.06 -2.27 -6.23
C ILE A 4 4.58 -2.33 -6.04
N GLU A 5 5.29 -1.53 -6.84
CA GLU A 5 6.73 -1.37 -6.72
C GLU A 5 7.02 -0.19 -5.78
N ILE A 6 7.71 -0.46 -4.66
CA ILE A 6 8.18 0.53 -3.68
C ILE A 6 9.70 0.40 -3.64
N LYS A 7 10.39 1.44 -4.14
CA LYS A 7 11.85 1.58 -4.07
C LYS A 7 12.13 2.64 -3.02
N SER A 8 12.77 2.23 -1.92
CA SER A 8 13.07 3.09 -0.78
C SER A 8 14.26 2.51 -0.03
N ASP A 9 15.11 3.37 0.55
CA ASP A 9 16.19 2.95 1.45
C ASP A 9 15.69 2.21 2.69
N LEU A 10 14.40 2.33 3.02
CA LEU A 10 13.74 1.50 4.03
C LEU A 10 13.87 0.00 3.73
N MET A 11 13.98 -0.39 2.45
CA MET A 11 14.26 -1.77 2.05
C MET A 11 15.62 -2.28 2.53
N ASN A 12 16.53 -1.42 2.97
CA ASN A 12 17.83 -1.82 3.52
C ASN A 12 17.76 -2.19 5.00
N THR A 13 16.65 -1.87 5.70
CA THR A 13 16.48 -2.17 7.13
C THR A 13 15.50 -3.32 7.36
N LYS A 14 15.69 -4.08 8.44
CA LYS A 14 14.76 -5.17 8.82
C LYS A 14 13.34 -4.63 9.11
N GLY A 15 13.24 -3.46 9.73
CA GLY A 15 11.97 -2.81 10.04
C GLY A 15 11.27 -2.30 8.78
N GLY A 16 11.99 -1.59 7.91
CA GLY A 16 11.43 -1.06 6.67
C GLY A 16 10.97 -2.15 5.70
N LYS A 17 11.69 -3.27 5.58
CA LYS A 17 11.21 -4.46 4.84
C LYS A 17 9.87 -4.97 5.36
N LYS A 18 9.69 -5.03 6.69
CA LYS A 18 8.41 -5.47 7.29
C LYS A 18 7.28 -4.49 7.00
N LEU A 19 7.56 -3.18 7.09
CA LEU A 19 6.59 -2.14 6.77
C LEU A 19 6.15 -2.22 5.30
N ILE A 20 7.11 -2.31 4.37
CA ILE A 20 6.81 -2.40 2.94
C ILE A 20 6.02 -3.68 2.60
N ASN A 21 6.36 -4.81 3.21
CA ASN A 21 5.58 -6.03 3.06
C ASN A 21 4.16 -5.88 3.61
N PHE A 22 4.00 -5.25 4.78
CA PHE A 22 2.69 -4.97 5.36
C PHE A 22 1.83 -4.11 4.42
N ILE A 23 2.39 -3.03 3.88
CA ILE A 23 1.69 -2.14 2.93
C ILE A 23 1.23 -2.94 1.69
N LYS A 24 2.14 -3.73 1.10
CA LYS A 24 1.83 -4.54 -0.10
C LYS A 24 0.71 -5.54 0.15
N GLU A 25 0.77 -6.28 1.26
CA GLU A 25 -0.25 -7.28 1.59
C GLU A 25 -1.59 -6.62 1.90
N ARG A 26 -1.60 -5.53 2.69
CA ARG A 26 -2.83 -4.82 3.01
C ARG A 26 -3.47 -4.18 1.77
N TYR A 27 -2.67 -3.64 0.86
CA TYR A 27 -3.20 -3.08 -0.38
C TYR A 27 -3.87 -4.15 -1.26
N LYS A 28 -3.24 -5.33 -1.39
CA LYS A 28 -3.84 -6.46 -2.13
C LYS A 28 -5.15 -6.92 -1.50
N GLU A 29 -5.19 -7.00 -0.17
CA GLU A 29 -6.40 -7.34 0.59
C GLU A 29 -7.52 -6.34 0.31
N CYS A 30 -7.25 -5.04 0.44
CA CYS A 30 -8.22 -4.00 0.15
C CYS A 30 -8.66 -4.01 -1.32
N PHE A 31 -7.76 -4.21 -2.27
CA PHE A 31 -8.11 -4.34 -3.68
C PHE A 31 -9.05 -5.52 -3.93
N TYR A 32 -8.78 -6.67 -3.29
CA TYR A 32 -9.65 -7.83 -3.39
C TYR A 32 -11.04 -7.56 -2.83
N ILE A 33 -11.15 -6.92 -1.66
CA ILE A 33 -12.44 -6.54 -1.04
C ILE A 33 -13.18 -5.54 -1.93
N ALA A 34 -12.53 -4.46 -2.34
CA ALA A 34 -13.11 -3.42 -3.18
C ALA A 34 -13.67 -3.97 -4.51
N LYS A 35 -13.01 -4.98 -5.09
CA LYS A 35 -13.42 -5.58 -6.35
C LYS A 35 -14.52 -6.64 -6.22
N ASN A 36 -14.51 -7.43 -5.14
CA ASN A 36 -15.30 -8.67 -5.08
C ASN A 36 -16.36 -8.71 -3.98
N ASP A 37 -16.29 -7.84 -2.95
CA ASP A 37 -17.28 -7.84 -1.86
C ASP A 37 -18.61 -7.25 -2.32
N LYS A 38 -19.73 -7.86 -1.90
CA LYS A 38 -21.08 -7.40 -2.23
C LYS A 38 -21.55 -6.28 -1.30
N ASP A 39 -20.97 -6.17 -0.12
CA ASP A 39 -21.25 -5.12 0.86
C ASP A 39 -20.56 -3.80 0.45
N GLU A 40 -21.38 -2.81 0.11
CA GLU A 40 -20.91 -1.48 -0.29
C GLU A 40 -20.10 -0.78 0.79
N SER A 41 -20.49 -0.92 2.07
CA SER A 41 -19.76 -0.29 3.19
C SER A 41 -18.34 -0.83 3.29
N LYS A 42 -18.16 -2.15 3.09
CA LYS A 42 -16.84 -2.77 3.09
C LYS A 42 -16.02 -2.36 1.87
N ARG A 43 -16.63 -2.30 0.69
CA ARG A 43 -15.94 -1.81 -0.52
C ARG A 43 -15.44 -0.38 -0.33
N LEU A 44 -16.30 0.53 0.17
CA LEU A 44 -15.92 1.93 0.40
C LEU A 44 -14.79 2.05 1.40
N LYS A 45 -14.85 1.35 2.54
CA LYS A 45 -13.75 1.32 3.52
C LYS A 45 -12.45 0.77 2.93
N ALA A 46 -12.53 -0.23 2.07
CA ALA A 46 -11.36 -0.79 1.39
C ALA A 46 -10.75 0.24 0.42
N LEU A 47 -11.57 0.97 -0.33
CA LEU A 47 -11.12 2.05 -1.22
C LEU A 47 -10.48 3.20 -0.45
N ASP A 48 -11.09 3.65 0.66
CA ASP A 48 -10.52 4.68 1.53
C ASP A 48 -9.15 4.26 2.08
N THR A 49 -9.05 3.01 2.51
CA THR A 49 -7.78 2.45 3.00
C THR A 49 -6.74 2.38 1.89
N MET A 50 -7.12 2.00 0.66
CA MET A 50 -6.20 2.01 -0.48
C MET A 50 -5.69 3.41 -0.77
N ALA A 51 -6.55 4.42 -0.78
CA ALA A 51 -6.16 5.81 -1.01
C ALA A 51 -5.15 6.30 0.04
N PHE A 52 -5.36 5.94 1.31
CA PHE A 52 -4.38 6.22 2.37
C PHE A 52 -3.04 5.51 2.14
N LEU A 53 -3.06 4.24 1.74
CA LEU A 53 -1.84 3.49 1.43
C LEU A 53 -1.12 4.07 0.21
N ASP A 54 -1.84 4.57 -0.80
CA ASP A 54 -1.26 5.24 -1.96
C ASP A 54 -0.46 6.49 -1.53
N ILE A 55 -0.99 7.28 -0.59
CA ILE A 55 -0.24 8.42 0.00
C ILE A 55 1.03 7.92 0.67
N LEU A 56 0.95 6.90 1.53
CA LEU A 56 2.15 6.35 2.20
C LEU A 56 3.18 5.84 1.19
N ILE A 57 2.73 5.20 0.11
CA ILE A 57 3.62 4.71 -0.95
C ILE A 57 4.32 5.86 -1.66
N LEU A 58 3.61 6.97 -1.91
CA LEU A 58 4.18 8.18 -2.51
C LEU A 58 5.23 8.80 -1.59
N GLU A 59 4.90 9.03 -0.32
CA GLU A 59 5.82 9.61 0.66
C GLU A 59 7.11 8.77 0.80
N ILE A 60 6.98 7.44 0.91
CA ILE A 60 8.12 6.52 0.99
C ILE A 60 8.99 6.56 -0.28
N LYS A 61 8.40 6.82 -1.45
CA LYS A 61 9.12 6.94 -2.72
C LYS A 61 9.81 8.30 -2.86
N ASP A 62 9.20 9.37 -2.38
CA ASP A 62 9.75 10.71 -2.48
C ASP A 62 10.96 10.92 -1.58
N GLU A 63 11.08 10.17 -0.46
CA GLU A 63 12.34 10.08 0.32
C GLU A 63 13.56 9.69 -0.55
N ASN A 64 13.37 8.91 -1.62
CA ASN A 64 14.46 8.54 -2.55
C ASN A 64 14.76 9.60 -3.62
N ASN A 65 13.87 10.59 -3.82
CA ASN A 65 14.02 11.66 -4.81
C ASN A 65 14.51 12.98 -4.20
N GLY A 66 14.69 13.04 -2.88
CA GLY A 66 15.32 14.16 -2.19
C GLY A 66 16.81 14.25 -2.47
N LYS A 67 17.17 14.94 -3.56
CA LYS A 67 18.40 15.73 -3.60
C LYS A 67 18.32 16.89 -2.61
#